data_AF-A0A0W1AKU6-F1
#
_entry.id   AF-A0A0W1AKU6-F1
#
_cell.length_a   1.000
_cell.length_b   1.000
_cell.length_c   1.000
_cell.angle_alpha   90.00
_cell.angle_beta   90.00
_cell.angle_gamma   90.00
#
_symmetry.space_group_name_H-M   'P 1'
#
loop_
_entity.id
_entity.type
_entity.pdbx_description
1 polymer ?
#
loop_
_entity_poly.entity_id
_entity_poly.type
_entity_poly.pdbx_seq_one_letter_code
_entity_poly.pdbx_strand_id
1 'polypeptide(L)'
;MIYYSLLGVVNVSAPSYGIKNLDHHGLVAGFCQELGIAAIIDKALAAQSDQKHISYGQLLEAMILNGLGFTSRTLHMYSQYFEDKPLERL
;
A
#
# COMPACT_ATOMS: atom_id res chain seq x y z
N MET A 1 31.88 -11.95 -8.23
CA MET A 1 32.83 -12.82 -8.96
C MET A 1 32.59 -12.58 -10.45
N ILE A 2 33.50 -11.89 -11.14
CA ILE A 2 33.31 -11.44 -12.53
C ILE A 2 33.84 -12.53 -13.47
N TYR A 3 32.98 -13.11 -14.31
CA TYR A 3 33.41 -13.94 -15.44
C TYR A 3 33.52 -13.06 -16.68
N TYR A 4 34.69 -13.02 -17.32
CA TYR A 4 34.86 -12.37 -18.61
C TYR A 4 34.31 -13.27 -19.72
N SER A 5 33.22 -12.84 -20.38
CA SER A 5 32.73 -13.41 -21.64
C SER A 5 33.11 -12.49 -22.80
N LEU A 6 33.51 -13.07 -23.93
CA LEU A 6 34.07 -12.41 -25.13
C LEU A 6 33.07 -11.55 -25.94
N LEU A 7 31.87 -11.25 -25.41
CA LEU A 7 30.80 -10.52 -26.10
C LEU A 7 30.25 -9.30 -25.33
N GLY A 8 31.05 -8.72 -24.44
CA GLY A 8 30.68 -7.54 -23.68
C GLY A 8 30.24 -7.86 -22.26
N VAL A 9 30.48 -6.89 -21.37
CA VAL A 9 30.17 -6.99 -19.94
C VAL A 9 28.66 -7.07 -19.75
N VAL A 10 28.14 -8.29 -19.50
CA VAL A 10 26.77 -8.46 -19.01
C VAL A 10 26.79 -8.14 -17.52
N ASN A 11 26.34 -6.94 -17.17
CA ASN A 11 26.21 -6.53 -15.78
C ASN A 11 24.93 -7.15 -15.21
N VAL A 12 25.04 -8.36 -14.64
CA VAL A 12 23.94 -8.98 -13.88
C VAL A 12 23.92 -8.35 -12.50
N SER A 13 23.16 -7.26 -12.34
CA SER A 13 22.85 -6.71 -11.02
C SER A 13 21.98 -7.69 -10.26
N ALA A 14 22.43 -8.13 -9.09
CA ALA A 14 21.60 -8.93 -8.19
C ALA A 14 20.36 -8.10 -7.78
N PRO A 15 19.16 -8.72 -7.65
CA PRO A 15 18.00 -8.02 -7.13
C PRO A 15 18.31 -7.44 -5.75
N SER A 16 18.09 -6.13 -5.61
CA SER A 16 18.20 -5.44 -4.32
C SER A 16 16.93 -5.70 -3.52
N TYR A 17 17.08 -6.31 -2.34
CA TYR A 17 15.96 -6.56 -1.42
C TYR A 17 15.92 -5.47 -0.36
N GLY A 18 14.78 -4.79 -0.24
CA GLY A 18 14.52 -3.81 0.82
C GLY A 18 13.49 -4.34 1.81
N ILE A 19 13.75 -4.15 3.10
CA ILE A 19 12.77 -4.42 4.16
C ILE A 19 12.05 -3.11 4.47
N LYS A 20 10.72 -3.15 4.49
CA LYS A 20 9.88 -2.03 4.95
C LYS A 20 9.04 -2.50 6.14
N ASN A 21 9.02 -1.72 7.21
CA ASN A 21 8.11 -1.96 8.32
C ASN A 21 6.73 -1.37 7.98
N LEU A 22 5.69 -2.20 8.09
CA LEU A 22 4.30 -1.79 7.87
C LEU A 22 3.47 -1.81 9.16
N ASP A 23 4.06 -2.16 10.30
CA ASP A 23 3.42 -2.31 11.61
C ASP A 23 2.14 -3.17 11.53
N HIS A 24 1.10 -2.84 12.30
CA HIS A 24 -0.20 -3.50 12.25
C HIS A 24 -0.97 -3.22 10.96
N HIS A 25 -0.62 -2.17 10.21
CA HIS A 25 -1.30 -1.83 8.95
C HIS A 25 -1.10 -2.90 7.89
N GLY A 26 0.05 -3.58 7.87
CA GLY A 26 0.29 -4.71 6.97
C GLY A 26 -0.71 -5.84 7.19
N LEU A 27 -0.98 -6.19 8.45
CA LEU A 27 -1.94 -7.24 8.81
C LEU A 27 -3.38 -6.83 8.48
N VAL A 28 -3.76 -5.60 8.83
CA VAL A 28 -5.11 -5.07 8.52
C VAL A 28 -5.34 -4.99 7.01
N ALA A 29 -4.34 -4.55 6.24
CA ALA A 29 -4.42 -4.49 4.78
C ALA A 29 -4.57 -5.88 4.16
N GLY A 30 -3.79 -6.85 4.63
CA GLY A 30 -3.93 -8.25 4.22
C GLY A 30 -5.32 -8.81 4.51
N PHE A 31 -5.85 -8.54 5.70
CA PHE A 31 -7.19 -8.97 6.10
C PHE A 31 -8.30 -8.35 5.25
N CYS A 32 -8.21 -7.05 4.93
CA CYS A 32 -9.18 -6.38 4.04
C CYS A 32 -9.18 -7.01 2.64
N GLN A 33 -7.99 -7.34 2.11
CA GLN A 33 -7.84 -8.01 0.82
C GLN A 33 -8.40 -9.43 0.83
N GLU A 34 -8.10 -10.22 1.87
CA GLU A 34 -8.61 -11.59 2.02
C GLU A 34 -10.14 -11.64 2.08
N LEU A 35 -10.77 -10.67 2.75
CA LEU A 35 -12.23 -10.56 2.81
C LEU A 35 -12.86 -9.95 1.55
N GLY A 36 -12.04 -9.36 0.66
CA GLY A 36 -12.54 -8.66 -0.53
C GLY A 36 -13.41 -7.45 -0.20
N ILE A 37 -13.09 -6.70 0.85
CA ILE A 37 -13.90 -5.57 1.34
C ILE A 37 -14.15 -4.56 0.22
N ALA A 38 -13.12 -4.14 -0.51
CA ALA A 38 -13.29 -3.20 -1.62
C ALA A 38 -14.31 -3.72 -2.67
N ALA A 39 -14.23 -4.99 -3.06
CA ALA A 39 -15.12 -5.57 -4.06
C ALA A 39 -16.57 -5.64 -3.58
N ILE A 40 -16.80 -5.94 -2.29
CA ILE A 40 -18.14 -5.94 -1.70
C ILE A 40 -18.76 -4.55 -1.78
N ILE A 41 -17.99 -3.53 -1.43
CA ILE A 41 -18.44 -2.14 -1.41
C ILE A 41 -18.66 -1.60 -2.83
N ASP A 42 -17.75 -1.86 -3.76
CA ASP A 42 -17.89 -1.44 -5.14
C ASP A 42 -19.09 -2.11 -5.82
N LYS A 43 -19.42 -3.35 -5.45
CA LYS A 43 -20.64 -4.02 -5.90
C LYS A 43 -21.91 -3.38 -5.31
N ALA A 44 -21.86 -2.92 -4.06
CA ALA A 44 -22.99 -2.25 -3.41
C ALA A 44 -23.19 -0.81 -3.93
N LEU A 45 -22.10 -0.12 -4.29
CA LEU A 45 -22.07 1.24 -4.82
C LEU A 45 -21.66 1.23 -6.29
N ALA A 46 -22.56 0.74 -7.15
CA ALA A 46 -22.31 0.58 -8.58
C ALA A 46 -22.13 1.91 -9.36
N ALA A 47 -22.65 3.02 -8.82
CA ALA A 47 -22.51 4.33 -9.44
C ALA A 47 -21.15 4.95 -9.09
N GLN A 48 -20.16 4.80 -9.97
CA GLN A 48 -18.86 5.46 -9.83
C GLN A 48 -18.84 6.74 -10.69
N SER A 49 -18.14 7.77 -10.22
CA SER A 49 -17.91 8.99 -11.00
C SER A 49 -16.72 8.77 -11.95
N ASP A 50 -16.86 9.18 -13.21
CA ASP A 50 -15.77 9.15 -14.20
C ASP A 50 -14.59 10.07 -13.83
N GLN A 51 -14.77 10.96 -12.84
CA GLN A 51 -13.74 11.87 -12.35
C GLN A 51 -12.93 11.32 -11.17
N LYS A 52 -13.11 10.04 -10.79
CA LYS A 52 -12.37 9.41 -9.69
C LYS A 52 -11.22 8.53 -10.18
N HIS A 53 -10.08 8.66 -9.50
CA HIS A 53 -8.91 7.81 -9.70
C HIS A 53 -8.94 6.53 -8.85
N ILE A 54 -9.81 6.46 -7.82
CA ILE A 54 -9.86 5.41 -6.79
C ILE A 54 -11.33 5.01 -6.58
N SER A 55 -11.61 3.71 -6.45
CA SER A 55 -12.98 3.21 -6.21
C SER A 55 -13.47 3.52 -4.80
N TYR A 56 -14.79 3.46 -4.56
CA TYR A 56 -15.34 3.63 -3.21
C TYR A 56 -14.83 2.56 -2.24
N GLY A 57 -14.69 1.32 -2.69
CA GLY A 57 -14.13 0.23 -1.90
C GLY A 57 -12.69 0.50 -1.48
N GLN A 58 -11.85 0.94 -2.41
CA GLN A 58 -10.46 1.32 -2.12
C GLN A 58 -10.36 2.54 -1.18
N LEU A 59 -11.25 3.52 -1.33
CA LEU A 59 -11.37 4.65 -0.41
C LEU A 59 -11.72 4.19 1.00
N LEU A 60 -12.65 3.22 1.14
CA LEU A 60 -12.99 2.67 2.43
C LEU A 60 -11.82 1.93 3.08
N GLU A 61 -11.10 1.10 2.32
CA GLU A 61 -9.91 0.42 2.82
C GLU A 61 -8.83 1.42 3.28
N ALA A 62 -8.62 2.48 2.50
CA ALA A 62 -7.76 3.59 2.92
C ALA A 62 -8.26 4.27 4.21
N MET A 63 -9.56 4.50 4.36
CA MET A 63 -10.13 5.05 5.60
C MET A 63 -9.94 4.11 6.80
N ILE A 64 -10.09 2.80 6.62
CA ILE A 64 -9.86 1.80 7.67
C ILE A 64 -8.40 1.82 8.11
N LEU A 65 -7.46 1.80 7.15
CA LEU A 65 -6.02 1.82 7.44
C LEU A 65 -5.59 3.12 8.12
N ASN A 66 -6.13 4.26 7.67
CA ASN A 66 -5.87 5.55 8.30
C ASN A 66 -6.53 5.68 9.68
N GLY A 67 -7.76 5.17 9.84
CA GLY A 67 -8.55 5.27 11.07
C GLY A 67 -8.06 4.35 12.19
N LEU A 68 -7.50 3.18 11.85
CA LEU A 68 -6.93 2.22 12.80
C LEU A 68 -5.50 2.59 13.27
N GLY A 69 -4.92 3.68 12.77
CA GLY A 69 -3.62 4.18 13.22
C GLY A 69 -3.57 4.72 14.65
N PHE A 70 -4.73 4.94 15.29
CA PHE A 70 -4.83 5.72 16.54
C PHE A 70 -5.38 4.95 17.75
N THR A 71 -4.97 3.70 17.94
CA THR A 71 -5.43 2.92 19.11
C THR A 71 -4.71 3.27 20.43
N SER A 72 -3.56 3.97 20.37
CA SER A 72 -2.74 4.27 21.57
C SER A 72 -2.48 5.76 21.85
N ARG A 73 -2.79 6.68 20.93
CA ARG A 73 -2.70 8.14 21.14
C ARG A 73 -3.82 8.85 20.39
N THR A 74 -4.39 9.89 21.00
CA THR A 74 -5.39 10.79 20.40
C THR A 74 -4.95 11.24 19.00
N LEU A 75 -5.91 11.32 18.07
CA LEU A 75 -5.86 11.78 16.65
C LEU A 75 -4.96 13.01 16.37
N HIS A 76 -3.65 12.89 16.59
CA HIS A 76 -2.68 13.88 16.20
C HIS A 76 -1.93 13.35 14.98
N MET A 77 -2.31 13.87 13.82
CA MET A 77 -1.62 13.66 12.55
C MET A 77 -0.27 14.38 12.59
N TYR A 78 0.75 13.76 13.17
CA TYR A 78 2.14 14.25 13.08
C TYR A 78 2.74 13.84 11.74
N SER A 79 3.57 14.68 11.14
CA SER A 79 4.18 14.42 9.83
C SER A 79 4.99 13.11 9.81
N GLN A 80 5.61 12.75 10.93
CA GLN A 80 6.40 11.53 11.08
C GLN A 80 5.58 10.24 10.92
N TYR A 81 4.27 10.27 11.22
CA TYR A 81 3.41 9.10 11.03
C TYR A 81 3.31 8.67 9.56
N PHE A 82 3.45 9.63 8.65
CA PHE A 82 3.29 9.45 7.22
C PHE A 82 4.60 9.08 6.50
N GLU A 83 5.76 9.20 7.14
CA GLU A 83 7.08 8.99 6.51
C GLU A 83 7.23 7.59 5.90
N ASP A 84 6.64 6.59 6.54
CA ASP A 84 6.73 5.18 6.12
C ASP A 84 5.45 4.67 5.42
N LYS A 85 4.50 5.55 5.09
CA LYS A 85 3.21 5.16 4.48
C LYS A 85 3.20 5.52 2.98
N PRO A 86 2.68 4.63 2.11
CA PRO A 86 2.68 4.86 0.66
C PRO A 86 1.58 5.86 0.27
N LEU A 87 1.87 7.15 0.37
CA LEU A 87 0.93 8.24 0.08
C LEU A 87 0.86 8.61 -1.40
N GLU A 88 1.73 8.09 -2.25
CA GLU A 88 1.85 8.47 -3.67
C GLU A 88 0.62 8.10 -4.51
N ARG A 89 -0.27 7.28 -3.94
CA ARG A 89 -1.50 6.78 -4.58
C ARG A 89 -2.75 7.57 -4.20
N LEU A 90 -2.66 8.49 -3.23
CA LEU A 90 -3.75 9.34 -2.77
C LEU A 90 -3.83 10.61 -3.62
#